data_AF-A0A951F6Z5-F1
#
_entry.id   AF-A0A951F6Z5-F1
#
_cell.length_a   1.000
_cell.length_b   1.000
_cell.length_c   1.000
_cell.angle_alpha   90.00
_cell.angle_beta   90.00
_cell.angle_gamma   90.00
#
_symmetry.space_group_name_H-M   'P 1'
#
loop_
_entity.id
_entity.type
_entity.pdbx_description
1 polymer ?
#
loop_
_entity_poly.entity_id
_entity_poly.type
_entity_poly.pdbx_seq_one_letter_code
_entity_poly.pdbx_strand_id
1 'polypeptide(L)'
;MKLNRLKELVGKHVRLNPLAIYRDIQGERYVKSDWFVERPTENGIFLSLSSGHGFDLRGDQLHQYNEDLRGRHYGILTLTGQLYIAGDDIEFQPVIGVPGTGRPLSN
;
A
#
# COMPACT_ATOMS: atom_id res chain seq x y z
N MET A 1 5.07 9.99 5.27
CA MET A 1 4.05 10.88 5.90
C MET A 1 4.34 11.06 7.41
N LYS A 2 3.87 12.11 8.11
CA LYS A 2 4.09 12.23 9.58
C LYS A 2 3.25 11.20 10.36
N LEU A 3 3.84 10.57 11.38
CA LEU A 3 3.22 9.49 12.18
C LEU A 3 1.85 9.85 12.77
N ASN A 4 1.66 11.11 13.20
CA ASN A 4 0.38 11.55 13.77
C ASN A 4 -0.78 11.48 12.77
N ARG A 5 -0.54 11.78 11.49
CA ARG A 5 -1.57 11.65 10.44
C ARG A 5 -1.91 10.19 10.14
N LEU A 6 -0.99 9.27 10.36
CA LEU A 6 -1.25 7.84 10.19
C LEU A 6 -2.25 7.32 11.23
N LYS A 7 -2.19 7.85 12.47
CA LYS A 7 -3.13 7.47 13.54
C LYS A 7 -4.57 7.91 13.23
N GLU A 8 -4.75 9.01 12.50
CA GLU A 8 -6.06 9.50 12.06
C GLU A 8 -6.71 8.61 10.98
N LEU A 9 -5.95 7.65 10.42
CA LEU A 9 -6.45 6.70 9.44
C LEU A 9 -7.07 5.45 10.09
N VAL A 10 -6.86 5.24 11.39
CA VAL A 10 -7.38 4.08 12.10
C VAL A 10 -8.91 4.05 12.01
N GLY A 11 -9.46 2.89 11.68
CA GLY A 11 -10.88 2.71 11.43
C GLY A 11 -11.34 3.07 10.02
N LYS A 12 -10.43 3.52 9.14
CA LYS A 12 -10.75 3.84 7.74
C LYS A 12 -10.46 2.65 6.84
N HIS A 13 -11.30 2.54 5.83
CA HIS A 13 -11.11 1.65 4.71
C HIS A 13 -10.32 2.37 3.61
N VAL A 14 -9.33 1.68 3.04
CA VAL A 14 -8.36 2.25 2.11
C VAL A 14 -8.09 1.34 0.92
N ARG A 15 -7.82 1.95 -0.22
CA ARG A 15 -7.24 1.29 -1.39
C ARG A 15 -5.79 1.65 -1.51
N LEU A 16 -4.99 0.68 -1.93
CA LEU A 16 -3.56 0.87 -2.11
C LEU A 16 -3.26 1.33 -3.53
N ASN A 17 -2.30 2.24 -3.66
CA ASN A 17 -1.76 2.68 -4.92
C ASN A 17 -0.22 2.67 -4.85
N PRO A 18 0.48 1.75 -5.56
CA PRO A 18 -0.09 0.74 -6.46
C PRO A 18 -0.91 -0.34 -5.73
N LEU A 19 -1.78 -1.02 -6.48
CA LEU A 19 -2.60 -2.14 -5.98
C LEU A 19 -1.69 -3.29 -5.55
N ALA A 20 -1.97 -3.93 -4.40
CA ALA A 20 -1.23 -5.13 -4.01
C ALA A 20 -1.37 -6.25 -5.05
N ILE A 21 -0.38 -7.14 -5.12
CA ILE A 21 -0.34 -8.26 -6.06
C ILE A 21 -0.39 -9.56 -5.28
N TYR A 22 -1.34 -10.43 -5.58
CA TYR A 22 -1.36 -11.80 -5.12
C TYR A 22 -0.54 -12.66 -6.09
N ARG A 23 0.41 -13.44 -5.59
CA ARG A 23 1.22 -14.37 -6.38
C ARG A 23 0.89 -15.78 -5.95
N ASP A 24 0.22 -16.52 -6.83
CA ASP A 24 -0.12 -17.92 -6.63
C ASP A 24 0.46 -18.82 -7.73
N ILE A 25 0.23 -20.13 -7.64
CA ILE A 25 0.67 -21.11 -8.64
C ILE A 25 0.07 -20.86 -10.04
N GLN A 26 -0.99 -20.06 -10.13
CA GLN A 26 -1.68 -19.68 -11.38
C GLN A 26 -1.18 -18.32 -11.92
N GLY A 27 -0.29 -17.63 -11.21
CA GLY A 27 0.36 -16.39 -11.64
C GLY A 27 0.10 -15.20 -10.71
N GLU A 28 0.38 -14.00 -11.22
CA GLU A 28 0.19 -12.75 -10.49
C GLU A 28 -1.20 -12.14 -10.77
N ARG A 29 -1.87 -11.68 -9.70
CA ARG A 29 -3.21 -11.10 -9.76
C ARG A 29 -3.28 -9.81 -8.95
N TYR A 30 -3.88 -8.76 -9.52
CA TYR A 30 -4.09 -7.52 -8.78
C TYR A 30 -5.17 -7.68 -7.72
N VAL A 31 -4.82 -7.34 -6.48
CA VAL A 31 -5.71 -7.31 -5.33
C VAL A 31 -6.41 -5.95 -5.31
N LYS A 32 -7.57 -5.88 -5.98
CA LYS A 32 -8.48 -4.72 -5.92
C LYS A 32 -9.34 -4.75 -4.65
N SER A 33 -8.71 -5.04 -3.52
CA SER A 33 -9.41 -5.21 -2.26
C SER A 33 -9.37 -3.96 -1.41
N ASP A 34 -10.38 -3.88 -0.58
CA ASP A 34 -10.53 -2.94 0.51
C ASP A 34 -9.66 -3.37 1.68
N TRP A 35 -8.65 -2.56 2.00
CA TRP A 35 -7.80 -2.76 3.17
C TRP A 35 -8.35 -1.94 4.32
N PHE A 36 -8.32 -2.49 5.53
CA PHE A 36 -8.75 -1.81 6.73
C PHE A 36 -7.55 -1.41 7.58
N VAL A 37 -7.53 -0.16 8.05
CA VAL A 37 -6.50 0.33 8.97
C VAL A 37 -6.95 0.01 10.40
N GLU A 38 -6.45 -1.09 10.97
CA GLU A 38 -6.93 -1.57 12.28
C GLU A 38 -6.34 -0.81 13.47
N ARG A 39 -5.02 -0.62 13.47
CA ARG A 39 -4.31 -0.08 14.63
C ARG A 39 -3.02 0.62 14.23
N PRO A 40 -2.55 1.59 15.02
CA PRO A 40 -1.21 2.12 14.85
C PRO A 40 -0.17 1.07 15.30
N THR A 41 1.02 1.18 14.71
CA THR A 41 2.21 0.44 15.14
C THR A 41 3.25 1.44 15.64
N GLU A 42 4.37 0.95 16.17
CA GLU A 42 5.47 1.82 16.59
C GLU A 42 5.96 2.72 15.44
N ASN A 43 5.97 2.16 14.22
CA ASN A 43 6.58 2.78 13.04
C ASN A 43 5.58 3.17 11.93
N GLY A 44 4.28 2.92 12.11
CA GLY A 44 3.27 3.16 11.09
C GLY A 44 1.88 2.66 11.47
N ILE A 45 1.28 1.84 10.61
CA ILE A 45 -0.08 1.30 10.76
C ILE A 45 -0.13 -0.17 10.37
N PHE A 46 -1.01 -0.93 11.01
CA PHE A 46 -1.35 -2.28 10.59
C PHE A 46 -2.54 -2.22 9.64
N LEU A 47 -2.35 -2.80 8.46
CA LEU A 47 -3.39 -2.98 7.46
C LEU A 47 -3.86 -4.43 7.48
N SER A 48 -5.16 -4.66 7.36
CA SER A 48 -5.73 -5.99 7.20
C SER A 48 -6.64 -6.09 5.99
N LEU A 49 -6.72 -7.30 5.43
CA LEU A 49 -7.67 -7.70 4.43
C LEU A 49 -8.73 -8.62 5.06
N SER A 50 -9.94 -8.57 4.52
CA SER A 50 -11.02 -9.50 4.89
C SER A 50 -10.69 -10.97 4.65
N SER A 51 -9.70 -11.26 3.80
CA SER A 51 -9.14 -12.60 3.60
C SER A 51 -8.26 -13.09 4.76
N GLY A 52 -8.05 -12.28 5.80
CA GLY A 52 -7.25 -12.62 6.98
C GLY A 52 -5.77 -12.23 6.90
N HIS A 53 -5.33 -11.68 5.76
CA HIS A 53 -3.94 -11.23 5.63
C HIS A 53 -3.75 -9.87 6.31
N GLY A 54 -2.63 -9.68 7.00
CA GLY A 54 -2.31 -8.42 7.66
C GLY A 54 -0.84 -8.02 7.51
N PHE A 55 -0.58 -6.72 7.47
CA PHE A 55 0.76 -6.18 7.23
C PHE A 55 1.01 -4.89 8.01
N ASP A 56 2.16 -4.83 8.69
CA ASP A 56 2.66 -3.62 9.35
C ASP A 56 3.29 -2.68 8.30
N LEU A 57 2.52 -1.73 7.79
CA LEU A 57 2.99 -0.70 6.86
C LEU A 57 3.68 0.43 7.62
N ARG A 58 4.96 0.66 7.31
CA ARG A 58 5.77 1.70 7.95
C ARG A 58 5.53 3.09 7.34
N GLY A 59 5.77 4.14 8.12
CA GLY A 59 5.49 5.51 7.70
C GLY A 59 6.37 6.05 6.55
N ASP A 60 7.54 5.45 6.32
CA ASP A 60 8.45 5.69 5.20
C ASP A 60 8.03 4.93 3.92
N GLN A 61 7.26 3.85 4.07
CA GLN A 61 6.65 3.12 2.96
C GLN A 61 5.39 3.80 2.41
N LEU A 62 4.94 4.89 3.05
CA LEU A 62 3.74 5.64 2.70
C LEU A 62 4.07 7.04 2.21
N HIS A 63 3.73 7.28 0.94
CA HIS A 63 3.93 8.55 0.26
C HIS A 63 2.84 9.57 0.59
N GLN A 64 1.56 9.20 0.38
CA GLN A 64 0.43 10.11 0.51
C GLN A 64 -0.86 9.37 0.89
N TYR A 65 -1.78 10.09 1.53
CA TYR A 65 -3.17 9.67 1.70
C TYR A 65 -4.09 10.72 1.07
N ASN A 66 -5.09 10.28 0.32
CA ASN A 66 -6.14 11.12 -0.24
C ASN A 66 -7.51 10.54 0.10
N GLU A 67 -8.43 11.38 0.57
CA GLU A 67 -9.82 10.98 0.72
C GLU A 67 -10.50 10.95 -0.65
N ASP A 68 -11.29 9.92 -0.93
CA ASP A 68 -12.13 9.93 -2.13
C ASP A 68 -13.23 10.97 -1.96
N LEU A 69 -13.06 12.09 -2.66
CA LEU A 69 -13.99 13.23 -2.69
C LEU A 69 -15.40 12.85 -3.19
N ARG A 70 -15.58 11.64 -3.75
CA ARG A 70 -16.88 11.14 -4.22
C ARG A 70 -17.72 10.47 -3.14
N GLY A 71 -17.26 10.47 -1.88
CA GLY A 71 -18.05 10.07 -0.71
C GLY A 71 -18.39 8.58 -0.64
N ARG A 72 -17.78 7.73 -1.50
CA ARG A 72 -17.98 6.29 -1.48
C ARG A 72 -16.85 5.60 -0.71
N HIS A 73 -16.95 5.67 0.62
CA HIS A 73 -16.42 4.72 1.61
C HIS A 73 -14.90 4.44 1.69
N TYR A 74 -14.05 4.94 0.79
CA TYR A 74 -12.63 4.59 0.76
C TYR A 74 -11.68 5.80 0.65
N GLY A 75 -10.59 5.78 1.39
CA GLY A 75 -9.41 6.62 1.10
C GLY A 75 -8.42 5.90 0.17
N ILE A 76 -7.49 6.62 -0.42
CA ILE A 76 -6.40 6.08 -1.24
C ILE A 76 -5.08 6.29 -0.49
N LEU A 77 -4.39 5.18 -0.17
CA LEU A 77 -3.01 5.20 0.33
C LEU A 77 -2.04 4.99 -0.83
N THR A 78 -1.29 6.03 -1.15
CA THR A 78 -0.17 5.96 -2.07
C THR A 78 1.06 5.45 -1.32
N LEU A 79 1.57 4.31 -1.77
CA LEU A 79 2.76 3.65 -1.23
C LEU A 79 4.00 4.05 -2.03
N THR A 80 5.17 3.96 -1.42
CA THR A 80 6.47 4.12 -2.12
C THR A 80 6.92 2.83 -2.80
N GLY A 81 6.11 1.77 -2.70
CA GLY A 81 6.40 0.47 -3.26
C GLY A 81 5.18 -0.41 -3.47
N GLN A 82 5.45 -1.65 -3.81
CA GLN A 82 4.51 -2.67 -4.22
C GLN A 82 4.41 -3.73 -3.13
N LEU A 83 3.19 -3.99 -2.68
CA LEU A 83 2.92 -5.11 -1.79
C LEU A 83 2.65 -6.37 -2.60
N TYR A 84 3.25 -7.47 -2.20
CA TYR A 84 3.05 -8.81 -2.73
C TYR A 84 2.51 -9.71 -1.63
N ILE A 85 1.52 -10.53 -1.97
CA ILE A 85 0.95 -11.54 -1.07
C ILE A 85 1.25 -12.90 -1.68
N ALA A 86 1.96 -13.76 -0.95
CA ALA A 86 2.35 -15.09 -1.40
C ALA A 86 2.07 -16.11 -0.29
N GLY A 87 1.05 -16.94 -0.50
CA GLY A 87 0.55 -17.82 0.58
C GLY A 87 0.00 -16.97 1.73
N ASP A 88 0.54 -17.16 2.93
CA ASP A 88 0.18 -16.42 4.15
C ASP A 88 1.08 -15.20 4.40
N ASP A 89 2.12 -15.01 3.58
CA ASP A 89 3.10 -13.96 3.76
C ASP A 89 2.79 -12.73 2.90
N ILE A 90 3.08 -11.54 3.45
CA ILE A 90 3.05 -10.27 2.72
C ILE A 90 4.45 -9.66 2.69
N GLU A 91 4.92 -9.38 1.49
CA GLU A 91 6.20 -8.72 1.24
C GLU A 91 5.98 -7.30 0.68
N PHE A 92 6.83 -6.37 1.09
CA PHE A 92 6.88 -5.03 0.51
C PHE A 92 8.15 -4.88 -0.31
N GLN A 93 8.01 -4.62 -1.60
CA GLN A 93 9.12 -4.31 -2.48
C GLN A 93 9.06 -2.82 -2.82
N PRO A 94 10.12 -2.03 -2.56
CA PRO A 94 10.19 -0.67 -3.06
C PRO A 94 10.00 -0.67 -4.58
N VAL A 95 9.05 0.12 -5.07
CA VAL A 95 8.90 0.34 -6.50
C VAL A 95 9.96 1.37 -6.81
N ILE A 96 11.09 0.88 -7.28
CA ILE A 96 12.12 1.73 -7.85
C ILE A 96 11.51 2.30 -9.13
N GLY A 97 10.87 3.46 -9.01
CA GLY A 97 10.63 4.32 -10.14
C GLY A 97 12.00 4.72 -10.70
N VAL A 98 12.38 4.05 -11.79
CA VAL A 98 13.19 4.47 -12.94
C VAL A 98 14.19 5.63 -12.72
N PRO A 99 15.47 5.49 -13.10
CA PRO A 99 16.48 6.54 -12.93
C PRO A 99 16.03 7.86 -13.57
N GLY A 100 16.15 8.95 -12.82
CA GLY A 100 16.20 10.31 -13.37
C GLY A 100 17.56 10.68 -13.97
N THR A 101 18.47 9.74 -14.25
CA THR A 101 19.83 10.02 -14.72
C THR A 101 20.28 9.08 -15.83
N GLY A 102 19.66 9.22 -17.01
CA GLY A 102 20.21 8.72 -18.26
C GLY A 102 19.94 9.78 -19.31
N ARG A 103 21.01 10.49 -19.73
CA ARG A 103 20.99 11.34 -20.93
C ARG A 103 20.22 10.68 -22.08
N PRO A 104 19.59 11.44 -22.98
CA PRO A 104 19.03 10.85 -24.19
C PRO A 104 20.15 10.15 -24.96
N LEU A 105 19.99 8.85 -25.19
CA LEU A 105 20.69 8.17 -26.29
C LEU A 105 19.90 8.47 -27.56
N SER A 106 20.18 9.63 -28.13
CA SER A 106 19.99 9.86 -29.56
C SER A 106 21.34 9.64 -30.22
N ASN A 107 21.35 8.81 -31.26
CA ASN A 107 22.48 8.60 -32.19
C ASN A 107 23.02 9.91 -32.74
#